data_AF-U5S5T5-F1
#
_entry.id   AF-U5S5T5-F1
#
_cell.length_a   1.000
_cell.length_b   1.000
_cell.length_c   1.000
_cell.angle_alpha   90.00
_cell.angle_beta   90.00
_cell.angle_gamma   90.00
#
_symmetry.space_group_name_H-M   'P 1'
#
loop_
_entity.id
_entity.type
_entity.pdbx_description
1 polymer ?
#
loop_
_entity_poly.entity_id
_entity_poly.type
_entity_poly.pdbx_seq_one_letter_code
_entity_poly.pdbx_strand_id
1 'polypeptide(L)'
;WKRNPTPLQVQIRYPRGQWIQSLFQGFMKSLGYWALSEGGNGTGIAPAFGVMAGLGEMGRMNRMISTEWGPTVGIFRYVTDLPLPDEKPIDAGFMR
;
A
#
# COMPACT_ATOMS: atom_id res chain seq x y z
N TRP A 1 -8.53 -1.70 16.02
CA TRP A 1 -8.39 -1.90 14.58
C TRP A 1 -9.64 -2.53 14.01
N LYS A 2 -10.13 -2.00 12.88
CA LYS A 2 -11.22 -2.62 12.12
C LYS A 2 -10.73 -3.96 11.58
N ARG A 3 -11.55 -5.01 11.70
CA ARG A 3 -11.22 -6.38 11.22
C ARG A 3 -12.27 -6.80 10.21
N ASN A 4 -11.84 -7.42 9.11
CA ASN A 4 -12.79 -8.14 8.26
C ASN A 4 -13.33 -9.33 9.06
N PRO A 5 -14.65 -9.51 9.19
CA PRO A 5 -15.23 -10.63 9.91
C PRO A 5 -15.00 -11.98 9.23
N THR A 6 -14.50 -12.01 7.98
CA THR A 6 -14.34 -13.25 7.20
C THR A 6 -12.87 -13.65 7.00
N PRO A 7 -12.54 -14.95 7.04
CA PRO A 7 -11.18 -15.46 6.81
C PRO A 7 -10.70 -15.32 5.35
N LEU A 8 -11.61 -14.98 4.43
CA LEU A 8 -11.33 -14.79 3.01
C LEU A 8 -10.37 -13.62 2.71
N GLN A 9 -10.19 -12.70 3.66
CA GLN A 9 -9.35 -11.51 3.49
C GLN A 9 -7.94 -11.86 3.00
N VAL A 10 -7.32 -12.93 3.53
CA VAL A 10 -5.95 -13.31 3.15
C VAL A 10 -5.91 -13.90 1.73
N GLN A 11 -6.94 -14.66 1.36
CA GLN A 11 -6.98 -15.37 0.07
C GLN A 11 -7.29 -14.44 -1.11
N ILE A 12 -8.17 -13.45 -0.91
CA ILE A 12 -8.66 -12.59 -2.00
C ILE A 12 -7.75 -11.36 -2.21
N ARG A 13 -6.91 -11.00 -1.22
CA ARG A 13 -6.13 -9.75 -1.25
C ARG A 13 -5.21 -9.62 -2.47
N TYR A 14 -4.43 -10.64 -2.78
CA TYR A 14 -3.48 -10.60 -3.89
C TYR A 14 -4.16 -10.56 -5.27
N PRO A 15 -5.12 -11.44 -5.61
CA PRO A 15 -5.81 -11.34 -6.90
C PRO A 15 -6.59 -10.02 -7.03
N ARG A 16 -7.22 -9.54 -5.94
CA ARG A 16 -7.87 -8.23 -5.92
C ARG A 16 -6.87 -7.08 -6.16
N GLY A 17 -5.71 -7.13 -5.52
CA GLY A 17 -4.64 -6.16 -5.72
C GLY A 17 -4.12 -6.14 -7.15
N GLN A 18 -3.95 -7.31 -7.79
CA GLN A 18 -3.54 -7.40 -9.20
C GLN A 18 -4.59 -6.81 -10.14
N TRP A 19 -5.87 -7.09 -9.88
CA TRP A 19 -6.97 -6.51 -10.66
C TRP A 19 -7.00 -4.98 -10.58
N ILE A 20 -6.89 -4.42 -9.36
CA ILE A 20 -6.82 -2.97 -9.14
C ILE A 20 -5.59 -2.38 -9.84
N GLN A 21 -4.44 -3.07 -9.81
CA GLN A 21 -3.22 -2.66 -10.50
C GLN A 21 -3.36 -2.54 -12.02
N SER A 22 -4.03 -3.49 -12.66
CA SER A 22 -4.27 -3.43 -14.10
C SER A 22 -5.22 -2.28 -14.47
N LEU A 23 -6.31 -2.11 -13.71
CA LEU A 23 -7.28 -1.04 -13.96
C LEU A 23 -6.68 0.35 -13.74
N PHE A 24 -5.92 0.53 -12.66
CA PHE A 24 -5.30 1.82 -12.34
C PHE A 24 -4.26 2.23 -13.39
N GLN A 25 -3.44 1.30 -13.89
CA GLN A 25 -2.50 1.61 -14.97
C GLN A 25 -3.22 2.08 -16.24
N GLY A 26 -4.34 1.44 -16.60
CA GLY A 26 -5.17 1.89 -17.73
C GLY A 26 -5.73 3.30 -17.53
N PHE A 27 -6.19 3.60 -16.32
CA PHE A 27 -6.66 4.92 -15.93
C PHE A 27 -5.54 5.98 -16.05
N MET A 28 -4.36 5.72 -15.48
CA MET A 28 -3.22 6.64 -15.54
C MET A 28 -2.80 6.93 -16.99
N LYS A 29 -2.76 5.88 -17.82
CA LYS A 29 -2.49 6.02 -19.27
C LYS A 29 -3.52 6.91 -19.97
N SER A 30 -4.81 6.80 -19.60
CA SER A 30 -5.86 7.65 -20.17
C SER A 30 -5.73 9.14 -19.79
N LEU A 31 -5.08 9.42 -18.66
CA LEU A 31 -4.74 10.79 -18.24
C LEU A 31 -3.45 11.33 -18.91
N GLY A 32 -2.74 10.50 -19.68
CA GLY A 32 -1.48 10.85 -20.31
C GLY A 32 -0.24 10.65 -19.44
N TYR A 33 -0.38 9.99 -18.28
CA TYR A 33 0.73 9.72 -17.36
C TYR A 33 1.19 8.26 -17.45
N TRP A 34 2.47 8.05 -17.21
CA TRP A 34 3.05 6.72 -17.07
C TRP A 34 2.89 6.22 -15.63
N ALA A 35 2.53 4.95 -15.47
CA ALA A 35 2.44 4.31 -14.16
C ALA A 35 2.96 2.87 -14.23
N LEU A 36 3.97 2.57 -13.43
CA LEU A 36 4.50 1.23 -13.22
C LEU A 36 3.88 0.60 -11.98
N SER A 37 3.23 -0.54 -12.19
CA SER A 37 2.72 -1.39 -11.12
C SER A 37 3.83 -2.16 -10.39
N GLU A 38 3.57 -2.55 -9.15
CA GLU A 38 4.50 -3.25 -8.26
C GLU A 38 4.94 -4.63 -8.79
N GLY A 39 4.12 -5.30 -9.60
CA GLY A 39 4.51 -6.56 -10.24
C GLY A 39 4.88 -7.69 -9.26
N GLY A 40 4.29 -7.72 -8.07
CA GLY A 40 4.59 -8.76 -7.06
C GLY A 40 5.81 -8.46 -6.18
N ASN A 41 5.91 -7.22 -5.68
CA ASN A 41 7.01 -6.66 -4.87
C ASN A 41 8.32 -6.37 -5.62
N GLY A 42 8.31 -6.32 -6.95
CA GLY A 42 9.52 -6.02 -7.74
C GLY A 42 10.01 -4.57 -7.62
N THR A 43 9.14 -3.66 -7.20
CA THR A 43 9.42 -2.20 -7.10
C THR A 43 9.96 -1.77 -5.73
N GLY A 44 10.38 -2.72 -4.87
CA GLY A 44 11.08 -2.48 -3.60
C GLY A 44 10.32 -2.97 -2.36
N ILE A 45 10.58 -2.39 -1.19
CA ILE A 45 10.02 -2.83 0.10
C ILE A 45 8.70 -2.13 0.46
N ALA A 46 7.56 -2.84 0.40
CA ALA A 46 6.22 -2.24 0.57
C ALA A 46 5.99 -1.52 1.91
N PRO A 47 6.37 -2.11 3.06
CA PRO A 47 6.23 -1.45 4.35
C PRO A 47 6.98 -0.12 4.42
N ALA A 48 8.17 -0.03 3.83
CA ALA A 48 8.96 1.20 3.85
C ALA A 48 8.26 2.34 3.10
N PHE A 49 7.74 2.07 1.89
CA PHE A 49 7.02 3.09 1.12
C PHE A 49 5.75 3.57 1.81
N GLY A 50 4.96 2.68 2.40
CA GLY A 50 3.75 3.14 3.05
C GLY A 50 4.01 3.88 4.37
N VAL A 51 5.14 3.62 5.05
CA VAL A 51 5.57 4.43 6.21
C VAL A 51 5.97 5.83 5.74
N MET A 52 6.73 5.92 4.64
CA MET A 52 7.06 7.22 4.02
C MET A 52 5.80 7.98 3.58
N ALA A 53 4.80 7.28 3.06
CA ALA A 53 3.52 7.85 2.64
C ALA A 53 2.52 8.09 3.79
N GLY A 54 2.92 7.92 5.05
CA GLY A 54 2.06 8.20 6.21
C GLY A 54 0.91 7.22 6.46
N LEU A 55 0.90 6.05 5.81
CA LEU A 55 -0.16 5.04 5.97
C LEU A 55 -0.12 4.31 7.34
N GLY A 56 1.02 4.36 8.02
CA GLY A 56 1.26 3.64 9.26
C GLY A 56 2.69 3.81 9.76
N GLU A 57 3.01 3.15 10.86
CA GLU A 57 4.35 3.11 11.45
C GLU A 57 4.86 1.67 11.51
N MET A 58 6.18 1.47 11.46
CA MET A 58 6.79 0.16 11.63
C MET A 58 6.55 -0.38 13.05
N GLY A 59 6.14 -1.65 13.14
CA GLY A 59 6.06 -2.37 14.41
C GLY A 59 7.18 -3.40 14.59
N ARG A 60 7.28 -3.96 15.80
CA ARG A 60 8.23 -5.04 16.17
C ARG A 60 8.27 -6.22 15.19
N MET A 61 7.16 -6.52 14.51
CA MET A 61 7.06 -7.62 13.56
C MET A 61 7.65 -7.32 12.17
N ASN A 62 8.41 -6.24 12.00
CA ASN A 62 8.95 -5.76 10.72
C ASN A 62 7.87 -5.60 9.64
N ARG A 63 6.67 -5.19 10.06
CA ARG A 63 5.58 -4.78 9.18
C ARG A 63 5.08 -3.41 9.61
N MET A 64 4.57 -2.66 8.65
CA MET A 64 3.82 -1.46 8.94
C MET A 64 2.49 -1.84 9.62
N ILE A 65 2.15 -1.09 10.65
CA ILE A 65 0.89 -1.14 11.36
C ILE A 65 0.12 0.13 10.99
N SER A 66 -1.02 -0.02 10.33
CA SER A 66 -1.93 1.09 10.07
C SER A 66 -2.73 1.43 11.34
N THR A 67 -3.05 2.71 11.55
CA THR A 67 -3.82 3.16 12.72
C THR A 67 -5.25 2.62 12.70
N GLU A 68 -5.87 2.50 11.53
CA GLU A 68 -7.25 2.03 11.37
C GLU A 68 -7.37 0.49 11.33
N TRP A 69 -6.53 -0.19 10.55
CA TRP A 69 -6.67 -1.62 10.23
C TRP A 69 -5.59 -2.51 10.89
N GLY A 70 -4.61 -1.94 11.57
CA GLY A 70 -3.52 -2.69 12.18
C GLY A 70 -2.56 -3.30 11.16
N PRO A 71 -1.89 -4.43 11.49
CA PRO A 71 -0.87 -5.08 10.65
C PRO A 71 -1.44 -6.00 9.55
N THR A 72 -2.76 -6.11 9.42
CA THR A 72 -3.42 -7.08 8.52
C THR A 72 -3.79 -6.49 7.15
N VAL A 73 -3.34 -5.26 6.87
CA VAL A 73 -3.51 -4.60 5.57
C VAL A 73 -2.40 -5.00 4.59
N GLY A 74 -2.75 -5.13 3.31
CA GLY A 74 -1.75 -5.26 2.24
C GLY A 74 -1.45 -3.89 1.65
N ILE A 75 -0.19 -3.65 1.32
CA ILE A 75 0.26 -2.40 0.72
C ILE A 75 0.68 -2.73 -0.70
N PHE A 76 0.13 -1.98 -1.65
CA PHE A 76 0.49 -2.01 -3.06
C PHE A 76 0.84 -0.58 -3.45
N ARG A 77 1.76 -0.41 -4.40
CA ARG A 77 2.11 0.92 -4.89
C ARG A 77 2.42 0.96 -6.37
N TYR A 78 2.51 2.17 -6.87
CA TYR A 78 2.88 2.48 -8.24
C TYR A 78 4.00 3.51 -8.23
N VAL A 79 4.83 3.47 -9.27
CA VAL A 79 5.76 4.56 -9.59
C VAL A 79 5.18 5.29 -10.78
N THR A 80 5.07 6.61 -10.72
CA THR A 80 4.43 7.42 -11.76
C THR A 80 5.13 8.76 -11.91
N ASP A 81 5.00 9.35 -13.09
CA ASP A 81 5.41 10.72 -13.42
C ASP A 81 4.32 11.77 -13.14
N LEU A 82 3.13 11.35 -12.68
CA LEU A 82 2.09 12.25 -12.22
C LEU A 82 2.59 13.08 -11.02
N PRO A 83 2.60 14.43 -11.10
CA PRO A 83 2.99 15.26 -9.97
C PRO A 83 1.94 15.17 -8.86
N LEU A 84 2.30 14.48 -7.78
CA LEU A 84 1.48 14.33 -6.58
C LEU A 84 2.14 15.09 -5.42
N PRO A 85 1.37 15.67 -4.49
CA PRO A 85 1.92 16.20 -3.26
C PRO A 85 2.49 15.07 -2.40
N ASP A 86 3.63 15.34 -1.75
CA ASP A 86 4.22 14.41 -0.80
C ASP A 86 3.43 14.40 0.51
N GLU A 87 3.13 13.20 1.00
CA GLU A 87 2.59 12.97 2.33
C GLU A 87 3.71 12.84 3.37
N LYS A 88 3.39 13.10 4.64
CA LYS A 88 4.35 13.01 5.74
C LYS A 88 4.21 11.69 6.51
N PRO A 89 5.33 11.09 6.97
CA PRO A 89 5.28 9.98 7.91
C PRO A 89 4.53 10.36 9.19
N ILE A 90 3.94 9.35 9.85
CA ILE A 90 3.24 9.51 11.13
C ILE A 90 4.04 8.92 12.30
N ASP A 91 3.81 9.44 13.51
CA ASP A 91 4.22 8.83 14.78
C ASP A 91 2.94 8.37 15.50
N ALA A 92 2.69 7.06 15.46
CA ALA A 92 1.58 6.40 16.15
C ALA A 92 2.02 5.77 17.48
N GLY A 93 3.31 5.87 17.84
CA GLY A 93 3.90 5.29 19.04
C GLY A 93 4.04 3.77 19.01
N PHE A 94 4.07 3.13 17.83
CA PHE A 94 4.17 1.66 17.74
C PHE A 94 5.58 1.12 18.00
N MET A 95 6.63 1.95 17.84
CA MET A 95 8.02 1.60 18.11
C MET A 95 8.58 2.19 19.43
N ARG A 96 7.74 2.89 20.22
CA ARG A 96 8.15 3.41 21.54
C ARG A 96 8.28 2.31 22.60
#